data_AF-A0AAV5MH92-F1
#
_entry.id   AF-A0AAV5MH92-F1
#
_cell.length_a   1.000
_cell.length_b   1.000
_cell.length_c   1.000
_cell.angle_alpha   90.00
_cell.angle_beta   90.00
_cell.angle_gamma   90.00
#
_symmetry.space_group_name_H-M   'P 1'
#
loop_
_entity.id
_entity.type
_entity.pdbx_description
1 polymer ?
#
loop_
_entity_poly.entity_id
_entity_poly.type
_entity_poly.pdbx_seq_one_letter_code
_entity_poly.pdbx_strand_id
1 'polypeptide(L)'
;MFQNSLFPDLRIVDLSHNGFVGLVPTKYFNLWSAMVDVDKENTKYWHAYDNYMLNGLIGASPYPYSMPITNKGVKMEYAKVSEIFSTIDLSCNKFDGEIPNVVGSLKGLQLLKLSNNILVGPNPPALGNLKNVEALDLSQNKLVGSILKQLTQLNFLEVFNASPPPSSNSKGNEDSGLLAEFGWKAVALGCGCGFLLGVVIGNIVFARTCEWLMRTYRIRMSRRRMMRRIC
;
A
#
# COMPACT_ATOMS: atom_id res chain seq x y z
N MET A 1 -28.68 -32.94 4.12
CA MET A 1 -29.42 -31.92 3.36
C MET A 1 -29.10 -30.56 3.95
N PHE A 2 -28.13 -29.83 3.42
CA PHE A 2 -28.02 -28.39 3.70
C PHE A 2 -28.75 -27.68 2.56
N GLN A 3 -29.95 -27.23 2.88
CA GLN A 3 -30.82 -26.44 2.03
C GLN A 3 -30.07 -25.18 1.64
N ASN A 4 -30.14 -24.81 0.35
CA ASN A 4 -29.62 -23.59 -0.27
C ASN A 4 -29.66 -22.37 0.67
N SER A 5 -28.62 -22.15 1.48
CA SER A 5 -28.46 -20.91 2.23
C SER A 5 -27.99 -19.85 1.24
N LEU A 6 -28.96 -19.30 0.51
CA LEU A 6 -28.82 -18.12 -0.33
C LEU A 6 -28.69 -16.94 0.63
N PHE A 7 -27.51 -16.33 0.69
CA PHE A 7 -27.30 -15.09 1.45
C PHE A 7 -27.31 -13.92 0.45
N PRO A 8 -28.48 -13.50 -0.08
CA PRO A 8 -28.56 -12.49 -1.13
C PRO A 8 -28.00 -11.13 -0.71
N ASP A 9 -28.09 -10.83 0.58
CA ASP A 9 -27.60 -9.56 1.14
C ASP A 9 -26.14 -9.64 1.63
N LEU A 10 -25.43 -10.74 1.36
CA LEU A 10 -24.03 -10.87 1.77
C LEU A 10 -23.17 -9.85 1.02
N ARG A 11 -22.43 -9.04 1.77
CA ARG A 11 -21.56 -7.97 1.24
C ARG A 11 -20.10 -8.13 1.61
N ILE A 12 -19.80 -8.89 2.65
CA ILE A 12 -18.42 -9.08 3.11
C ILE A 12 -18.15 -10.58 3.12
N VAL A 13 -17.20 -10.99 2.29
CA VAL A 13 -16.66 -12.35 2.28
C VAL A 13 -15.18 -12.24 2.54
N ASP A 14 -14.75 -12.67 3.72
CA ASP A 14 -13.34 -12.82 4.06
C ASP A 14 -13.07 -14.28 4.39
N LEU A 15 -12.36 -14.94 3.48
CA LEU A 15 -11.87 -16.31 3.63
C LEU A 15 -10.34 -16.34 3.51
N SER A 16 -9.69 -15.19 3.71
CA SER A 16 -8.26 -15.03 3.53
C SER A 16 -7.47 -15.85 4.57
N HIS A 17 -6.18 -16.10 4.29
CA HIS A 17 -5.27 -16.79 5.21
C HIS A 17 -5.75 -18.18 5.64
N ASN A 18 -6.20 -18.96 4.67
CA ASN A 18 -6.67 -20.32 4.89
C ASN A 18 -5.90 -21.31 4.00
N GLY A 19 -6.31 -22.59 4.07
CA GLY A 19 -5.76 -23.67 3.25
C GLY A 19 -6.69 -24.13 2.14
N PHE A 20 -7.65 -23.31 1.69
CA PHE A 20 -8.64 -23.74 0.69
C PHE A 20 -7.97 -24.07 -0.64
N VAL A 21 -8.42 -25.17 -1.26
CA VAL A 21 -7.87 -25.73 -2.50
C VAL A 21 -8.97 -25.83 -3.56
N GLY A 22 -8.54 -26.04 -4.81
CA GLY A 22 -9.43 -26.19 -5.96
C GLY A 22 -9.84 -24.85 -6.56
N LEU A 23 -10.90 -24.87 -7.37
CA LEU A 23 -11.35 -23.68 -8.08
C LEU A 23 -12.02 -22.66 -7.13
N VAL A 24 -11.96 -21.38 -7.52
CA VAL A 24 -12.74 -20.32 -6.88
C VAL A 24 -14.24 -20.69 -6.88
N PRO A 25 -14.96 -20.59 -5.76
CA PRO A 25 -16.32 -21.13 -5.61
C PRO A 25 -17.39 -20.22 -6.26
N THR A 26 -17.39 -20.20 -7.59
CA THR A 26 -18.23 -19.34 -8.44
C THR A 26 -19.72 -19.48 -8.28
N LYS A 27 -20.19 -20.67 -7.88
CA LYS A 27 -21.62 -20.99 -7.77
C LYS A 27 -22.39 -20.04 -6.85
N TYR A 28 -21.69 -19.32 -5.97
CA TYR A 28 -22.30 -18.39 -5.03
C TYR A 28 -22.30 -16.92 -5.51
N PHE A 29 -21.52 -16.55 -6.53
CA PHE A 29 -21.35 -15.14 -6.89
C PHE A 29 -22.64 -14.50 -7.38
N ASN A 30 -23.42 -15.21 -8.20
CA ASN A 30 -24.72 -14.74 -8.66
C ASN A 30 -25.80 -14.79 -7.57
N LEU A 31 -25.52 -15.45 -6.44
CA LEU A 31 -26.45 -15.56 -5.32
C LEU A 31 -26.36 -14.35 -4.39
N TRP A 32 -25.25 -13.60 -4.41
CA TRP A 32 -25.02 -12.42 -3.58
C TRP A 32 -25.51 -11.17 -4.30
N SER A 33 -26.83 -11.02 -4.39
CA SER A 33 -27.49 -9.90 -5.07
C SER A 33 -26.95 -8.52 -4.66
N ALA A 34 -26.59 -8.33 -3.39
CA ALA A 34 -25.99 -7.10 -2.87
C ALA A 34 -24.61 -6.75 -3.43
N MET A 35 -23.91 -7.73 -4.04
CA MET A 35 -22.64 -7.53 -4.75
C MET A 35 -22.84 -7.46 -6.27
N VAL A 36 -23.95 -7.98 -6.80
CA VAL A 36 -24.30 -7.99 -8.23
C VAL A 36 -24.86 -6.64 -8.67
N ASP A 37 -25.73 -6.04 -7.86
CA ASP A 37 -26.39 -4.77 -8.17
C ASP A 37 -26.22 -3.75 -7.04
N VAL A 38 -26.06 -2.49 -7.41
CA VAL A 38 -26.02 -1.35 -6.48
C VAL A 38 -27.27 -0.53 -6.73
N ASP A 39 -28.43 -1.12 -6.49
CA ASP A 39 -29.66 -0.36 -6.48
C ASP A 39 -29.67 0.47 -5.20
N LYS A 40 -29.22 1.74 -5.32
CA LYS A 40 -29.06 2.69 -4.21
C LYS A 40 -30.36 2.92 -3.44
N GLU A 41 -31.51 2.61 -4.05
CA GLU A 41 -32.82 2.88 -3.48
C GLU A 41 -33.35 1.76 -2.57
N ASN A 42 -32.76 0.56 -2.59
CA ASN A 42 -33.34 -0.62 -1.94
C ASN A 42 -32.47 -1.30 -0.88
N THR A 43 -31.36 -0.67 -0.45
CA THR A 43 -30.51 -1.18 0.64
C THR A 43 -31.18 -0.98 2.01
N LYS A 44 -32.32 -1.64 2.23
CA LYS A 44 -33.04 -1.74 3.51
C LYS A 44 -32.35 -2.70 4.50
N TYR A 45 -31.02 -2.67 4.60
CA TYR A 45 -30.36 -3.31 5.74
C TYR A 45 -30.45 -2.33 6.90
N TRP A 46 -31.59 -2.38 7.60
CA TRP A 46 -31.98 -1.58 8.78
C TRP A 46 -31.60 -0.11 8.70
N HIS A 47 -32.60 0.76 8.55
CA HIS A 47 -32.42 2.19 8.81
C HIS A 47 -31.53 2.35 10.04
N ALA A 48 -30.49 3.20 9.94
CA ALA A 48 -29.48 3.42 10.99
C ALA A 48 -30.05 3.84 12.37
N TYR A 49 -31.37 3.89 12.47
CA TYR A 49 -32.18 4.19 13.62
C TYR A 49 -33.20 3.05 13.78
N ASP A 50 -33.06 2.26 14.85
CA ASP A 50 -34.24 1.59 15.39
C ASP A 50 -35.10 2.66 16.05
N ASN A 51 -36.26 2.91 15.46
CA ASN A 51 -37.28 3.73 16.08
C ASN A 51 -37.91 2.88 17.20
N TYR A 52 -37.58 3.22 18.45
CA TYR A 52 -38.26 2.63 19.59
C TYR A 52 -39.29 3.64 20.12
N MET A 53 -40.46 3.12 20.49
CA MET A 53 -41.54 3.91 21.06
C MET A 53 -41.41 3.90 22.58
N LEU A 54 -41.16 5.07 23.17
CA LEU A 54 -41.25 5.27 24.61
C LEU A 54 -42.22 6.42 24.88
N ASN A 55 -43.33 6.14 25.57
CA ASN A 55 -44.33 7.14 25.97
C ASN A 55 -44.84 8.06 24.83
N GLY A 56 -45.04 7.51 23.63
CA GLY A 56 -45.61 8.26 22.50
C GLY A 56 -44.62 9.20 21.77
N LEU A 57 -43.35 9.20 22.17
CA LEU A 57 -42.27 9.89 21.45
C LEU A 57 -41.45 8.87 20.65
N ILE A 58 -41.20 9.19 19.39
CA ILE A 58 -40.36 8.41 18.49
C ILE A 58 -38.89 8.76 18.81
N GLY A 59 -38.16 7.82 19.38
CA GLY A 59 -36.72 7.94 19.65
C GLY A 59 -35.90 7.11 18.66
N ALA A 60 -34.79 7.66 18.19
CA ALA A 60 -33.92 7.06 17.19
C ALA A 60 -32.54 6.82 17.83
N SER A 61 -32.13 5.56 18.03
CA SER A 61 -30.80 5.22 18.57
C SER A 61 -29.86 4.72 17.46
N PRO A 62 -28.68 5.36 17.26
CA PRO A 62 -27.70 4.86 16.31
C PRO A 62 -26.95 3.65 16.87
N TYR A 63 -26.85 2.57 16.10
CA TYR A 63 -25.97 1.43 16.39
C TYR A 63 -24.57 1.67 15.80
N PRO A 64 -23.52 1.88 16.61
CA PRO A 64 -22.16 2.02 16.11
C PRO A 64 -21.48 0.65 16.03
N TYR A 65 -21.80 -0.15 15.02
CA TYR A 65 -20.95 -1.30 14.70
C TYR A 65 -19.71 -0.80 13.95
N SER A 66 -18.54 -0.89 14.60
CA SER A 66 -17.25 -0.75 13.94
C SER A 66 -16.67 -2.12 13.63
N MET A 67 -16.07 -2.26 12.44
CA MET A 67 -15.31 -3.46 12.08
C MET A 67 -13.91 -3.07 11.62
N PRO A 68 -12.86 -3.70 12.16
CA PRO A 68 -11.52 -3.51 11.65
C PRO A 68 -11.36 -4.30 10.34
N ILE A 69 -11.02 -3.62 9.25
CA ILE A 69 -10.64 -4.24 7.99
C ILE A 69 -9.22 -3.81 7.66
N THR A 70 -8.39 -4.77 7.24
CA THR A 70 -7.01 -4.48 6.85
C THR A 70 -6.95 -4.15 5.36
N ASN A 71 -6.73 -2.87 5.06
CA ASN A 71 -6.46 -2.38 3.71
C ASN A 71 -4.99 -1.93 3.64
N LYS A 72 -4.22 -2.40 2.65
CA LYS A 72 -2.78 -2.05 2.49
C LYS A 72 -1.90 -2.33 3.72
N GLY A 73 -2.19 -3.36 4.52
CA GLY A 73 -1.47 -3.63 5.79
C GLY A 73 -1.79 -2.63 6.90
N VAL A 74 -2.69 -1.67 6.64
CA VAL A 74 -3.22 -0.74 7.61
C VAL A 74 -4.55 -1.29 8.11
N LYS A 75 -4.60 -1.59 9.41
CA LYS A 75 -5.85 -1.91 10.09
C LYS A 75 -6.68 -0.63 10.16
N MET A 76 -7.73 -0.55 9.36
CA MET A 76 -8.66 0.58 9.35
C MET A 76 -9.88 0.21 10.16
N GLU A 77 -10.23 1.03 11.15
CA GLU A 77 -11.46 0.87 11.90
C GLU A 77 -12.59 1.62 11.19
N TYR A 78 -13.49 0.87 10.55
CA TYR A 78 -14.65 1.46 9.90
C TYR A 78 -15.68 1.74 10.98
N ALA A 79 -15.64 2.94 11.57
CA ALA A 79 -16.52 3.41 12.64
C ALA A 79 -18.03 3.41 12.27
N LYS A 80 -18.30 3.25 10.98
CA LYS A 80 -19.61 3.00 10.38
C LYS A 80 -19.33 2.19 9.12
N VAL A 81 -19.80 0.95 9.03
CA VAL A 81 -19.78 0.21 7.76
C VAL A 81 -20.62 1.07 6.80
N SER A 82 -19.97 1.75 5.84
CA SER A 82 -20.70 2.52 4.83
C SER A 82 -21.72 1.55 4.23
N GLU A 83 -23.01 1.92 4.24
CA GLU A 83 -24.20 1.07 4.02
C GLU A 83 -24.24 0.35 2.65
N ILE A 84 -23.14 0.39 1.89
CA ILE A 84 -22.94 -0.12 0.53
C ILE A 84 -21.64 -0.91 0.35
N PHE A 85 -20.79 -1.07 1.38
CA PHE A 85 -19.46 -1.65 1.18
C PHE A 85 -19.49 -3.15 0.87
N SER A 86 -19.03 -3.51 -0.33
CA SER A 86 -19.01 -4.89 -0.81
C SER A 86 -17.58 -5.36 -1.11
N THR A 87 -17.14 -6.43 -0.47
CA THR A 87 -15.77 -6.96 -0.53
C THR A 87 -15.72 -8.47 -0.59
N ILE A 88 -14.75 -8.98 -1.36
CA ILE A 88 -14.34 -10.39 -1.39
C ILE A 88 -12.82 -10.45 -1.19
N ASP A 89 -12.40 -11.06 -0.09
CA ASP A 89 -11.02 -11.41 0.20
C ASP A 89 -10.85 -12.93 0.24
N LEU A 90 -10.24 -13.48 -0.79
CA LEU A 90 -9.85 -14.89 -0.91
C LEU A 90 -8.32 -15.06 -0.88
N SER A 91 -7.59 -14.03 -0.45
CA SER A 91 -6.14 -14.02 -0.51
C SER A 91 -5.49 -15.05 0.42
N CYS A 92 -4.23 -15.38 0.17
CA CYS A 92 -3.45 -16.32 1.00
C CYS A 92 -4.17 -17.67 1.17
N ASN A 93 -4.52 -18.30 0.04
CA ASN A 93 -5.10 -19.64 -0.04
C ASN A 93 -4.34 -20.46 -1.10
N LYS A 94 -4.90 -21.60 -1.51
CA LYS A 94 -4.35 -22.47 -2.56
C LYS A 94 -5.36 -22.67 -3.69
N PHE A 95 -6.16 -21.65 -3.99
CA PHE A 95 -7.09 -21.71 -5.13
C PHE A 95 -6.31 -21.81 -6.45
N ASP A 96 -6.73 -22.70 -7.33
CA ASP A 96 -6.12 -22.99 -8.62
C ASP A 96 -7.08 -22.73 -9.80
N GLY A 97 -6.61 -23.03 -11.01
CA GLY A 97 -7.35 -22.75 -12.24
C GLY A 97 -7.38 -21.26 -12.60
N GLU A 98 -8.30 -20.90 -13.48
CA GLU A 98 -8.43 -19.53 -14.01
C GLU A 98 -9.34 -18.66 -13.13
N ILE A 99 -9.17 -17.34 -13.22
CA ILE A 99 -10.17 -16.40 -12.69
C ILE A 99 -11.43 -16.54 -13.56
N PRO A 100 -12.57 -16.89 -12.98
CA PRO A 100 -13.77 -17.20 -13.74
C PRO A 100 -14.47 -15.93 -14.23
N ASN A 101 -14.97 -15.94 -15.47
CA ASN A 101 -15.67 -14.80 -16.08
C ASN A 101 -16.86 -14.27 -15.27
N VAL A 102 -17.50 -15.14 -14.46
CA VAL A 102 -18.62 -14.77 -13.60
C VAL A 102 -18.26 -13.73 -12.54
N VAL A 103 -16.97 -13.52 -12.22
CA VAL A 103 -16.52 -12.40 -11.37
C VAL A 103 -17.08 -11.07 -11.88
N GLY A 104 -17.14 -10.87 -13.19
CA GLY A 104 -17.66 -9.63 -13.79
C GLY A 104 -19.15 -9.38 -13.59
N SER A 105 -19.91 -10.32 -12.98
CA SER A 105 -21.29 -10.10 -12.56
C SER A 105 -21.41 -9.24 -11.30
N LEU A 106 -20.34 -9.19 -10.49
CA LEU A 106 -20.32 -8.52 -9.20
C LEU A 106 -20.08 -7.01 -9.35
N LYS A 107 -20.98 -6.32 -10.06
CA LYS A 107 -20.79 -4.90 -10.44
C LYS A 107 -20.77 -3.95 -9.24
N GLY A 108 -21.33 -4.38 -8.11
CA GLY A 108 -21.31 -3.64 -6.85
C GLY A 108 -20.09 -3.88 -5.98
N LEU A 109 -19.18 -4.76 -6.38
CA LEU A 109 -17.97 -5.06 -5.62
C LEU A 109 -17.00 -3.87 -5.64
N GLN A 110 -16.52 -3.48 -4.46
CA GLN A 110 -15.54 -2.41 -4.28
C GLN A 110 -14.12 -2.94 -4.03
N LEU A 111 -13.99 -4.10 -3.41
CA LEU A 111 -12.69 -4.70 -3.13
C LEU A 111 -12.67 -6.18 -3.55
N LEU A 112 -11.70 -6.52 -4.39
CA LEU A 112 -11.41 -7.91 -4.77
C LEU A 112 -9.94 -8.24 -4.51
N LYS A 113 -9.68 -9.14 -3.57
CA LYS A 113 -8.35 -9.69 -3.30
C LYS A 113 -8.33 -11.18 -3.60
N LEU A 114 -7.49 -11.55 -4.56
CA LEU A 114 -7.19 -12.93 -4.94
C LEU A 114 -5.70 -13.24 -4.76
N SER A 115 -4.95 -12.34 -4.11
CA SER A 115 -3.49 -12.45 -4.04
C SER A 115 -3.02 -13.66 -3.25
N ASN A 116 -1.80 -14.10 -3.56
CA ASN A 116 -1.15 -15.23 -2.88
C ASN A 116 -2.00 -16.51 -2.97
N ASN A 117 -2.32 -16.89 -4.20
CA ASN A 117 -2.96 -18.15 -4.58
C ASN A 117 -2.12 -18.81 -5.68
N ILE A 118 -2.62 -19.90 -6.28
CA ILE A 118 -1.97 -20.60 -7.39
C ILE A 118 -2.78 -20.48 -8.69
N LEU A 119 -3.52 -19.37 -8.85
CA LEU A 119 -4.33 -19.09 -10.03
C LEU A 119 -3.44 -18.94 -11.27
N VAL A 120 -3.92 -19.46 -12.41
CA VAL A 120 -3.23 -19.53 -13.69
C VAL A 120 -4.11 -18.97 -14.82
N GLY A 121 -3.57 -18.91 -16.03
CA GLY A 121 -4.34 -18.53 -17.22
C GLY A 121 -4.48 -17.01 -17.41
N PRO A 122 -5.21 -16.58 -18.44
CA PRO A 122 -5.34 -15.18 -18.80
C PRO A 122 -6.23 -14.41 -17.82
N ASN A 123 -5.97 -13.11 -17.67
CA ASN A 123 -6.90 -12.22 -16.99
C ASN A 123 -8.23 -12.12 -17.77
N PRO A 124 -9.38 -12.50 -17.20
CA PRO A 124 -10.64 -12.54 -17.95
C PRO A 124 -11.09 -11.12 -18.33
N PRO A 125 -11.60 -10.90 -19.56
CA PRO A 125 -12.17 -9.62 -19.98
C PRO A 125 -13.25 -9.10 -19.03
N ALA A 126 -13.97 -10.00 -18.38
CA ALA A 126 -15.05 -9.69 -17.44
C ALA A 126 -14.60 -8.87 -16.22
N LEU A 127 -13.30 -8.84 -15.86
CA LEU A 127 -12.80 -7.96 -14.81
C LEU A 127 -13.10 -6.48 -15.09
N GLY A 128 -13.13 -6.07 -16.36
CA GLY A 128 -13.48 -4.70 -16.76
C GLY A 128 -14.95 -4.32 -16.52
N ASN A 129 -15.80 -5.28 -16.11
CA ASN A 129 -17.20 -5.04 -15.75
C ASN A 129 -17.38 -4.64 -14.27
N LEU A 130 -16.34 -4.75 -13.43
CA LEU A 130 -16.40 -4.41 -12.01
C LEU A 130 -16.41 -2.89 -11.80
N LYS A 131 -17.47 -2.21 -12.26
CA LYS A 131 -17.47 -0.75 -12.43
C LYS A 131 -17.24 0.03 -11.15
N ASN A 132 -17.57 -0.53 -9.99
CA ASN A 132 -17.42 0.10 -8.69
C ASN A 132 -16.16 -0.34 -7.93
N VAL A 133 -15.27 -1.13 -8.54
CA VAL A 133 -14.08 -1.61 -7.84
C VAL A 133 -13.07 -0.47 -7.60
N GLU A 134 -12.64 -0.36 -6.36
CA GLU A 134 -11.68 0.64 -5.87
C GLU A 134 -10.30 0.00 -5.65
N ALA A 135 -10.28 -1.28 -5.25
CA ALA A 135 -9.06 -2.03 -5.02
C ALA A 135 -9.12 -3.44 -5.62
N LEU A 136 -8.13 -3.75 -6.47
CA LEU A 136 -7.96 -5.04 -7.13
C LEU A 136 -6.54 -5.58 -6.90
N ASP A 137 -6.43 -6.68 -6.15
CA ASP A 137 -5.15 -7.35 -5.90
C ASP A 137 -5.17 -8.78 -6.44
N LEU A 138 -4.42 -9.00 -7.51
CA LEU A 138 -4.22 -10.27 -8.19
C LEU A 138 -2.77 -10.78 -8.02
N SER A 139 -1.96 -10.09 -7.22
CA SER A 139 -0.54 -10.36 -7.08
C SER A 139 -0.25 -11.75 -6.51
N GLN A 140 1.00 -12.20 -6.64
CA GLN A 140 1.45 -13.50 -6.11
C GLN A 140 0.61 -14.66 -6.67
N ASN A 141 0.25 -14.59 -7.96
CA ASN A 141 -0.39 -15.66 -8.74
C ASN A 141 0.39 -15.91 -10.04
N LYS A 142 0.06 -16.97 -10.77
CA LYS A 142 0.69 -17.36 -12.05
C LYS A 142 -0.16 -16.94 -13.26
N LEU A 143 -0.84 -15.79 -13.15
CA LEU A 143 -1.69 -15.24 -14.21
C LEU A 143 -0.83 -14.73 -15.37
N VAL A 144 -1.34 -14.86 -16.59
CA VAL A 144 -0.68 -14.44 -17.82
C VAL A 144 -1.55 -13.47 -18.62
N GLY A 145 -0.98 -12.84 -19.63
CA GLY A 145 -1.71 -11.90 -20.50
C GLY A 145 -1.92 -10.50 -19.90
N SER A 146 -2.32 -9.57 -20.75
CA SER A 146 -2.48 -8.16 -20.39
C SER A 146 -3.84 -7.88 -19.73
N ILE A 147 -3.80 -7.19 -18.58
CA ILE A 147 -4.96 -6.65 -17.84
C ILE A 147 -5.29 -5.20 -18.24
N LEU A 148 -4.43 -4.55 -19.03
CA LEU A 148 -4.50 -3.10 -19.29
C LEU A 148 -5.85 -2.65 -19.86
N LYS A 149 -6.43 -3.45 -20.77
CA LYS A 149 -7.72 -3.13 -21.38
C LYS A 149 -8.87 -3.12 -20.36
N GLN A 150 -8.81 -4.00 -19.38
CA GLN A 150 -9.81 -4.09 -18.32
C GLN A 150 -9.65 -2.91 -17.36
N LEU A 151 -8.41 -2.53 -17.02
CA LEU A 151 -8.13 -1.40 -16.14
C LEU A 151 -8.71 -0.08 -16.67
N THR A 152 -8.63 0.18 -17.98
CA THR A 152 -9.20 1.41 -18.57
C THR A 152 -10.73 1.46 -18.50
N GLN A 153 -11.38 0.35 -18.18
CA GLN A 153 -12.83 0.25 -18.03
C GLN A 153 -13.30 0.44 -16.58
N LEU A 154 -12.37 0.53 -15.61
CA LEU A 154 -12.62 0.67 -14.18
C LEU A 154 -12.49 2.13 -13.77
N ASN A 155 -13.62 2.78 -13.50
CA ASN A 155 -13.66 4.23 -13.31
C ASN A 155 -13.21 4.68 -11.90
N PHE A 156 -13.30 3.80 -10.91
CA PHE A 156 -13.02 4.12 -9.51
C PHE A 156 -11.80 3.39 -8.96
N LEU A 157 -11.03 2.70 -9.81
CA LEU A 157 -9.89 1.91 -9.35
C LEU A 157 -8.75 2.82 -8.88
N GLU A 158 -8.43 2.75 -7.59
CA GLU A 158 -7.35 3.51 -6.96
C GLU A 158 -6.12 2.63 -6.69
N VAL A 159 -6.34 1.34 -6.41
CA VAL A 159 -5.29 0.41 -5.98
C VAL A 159 -5.31 -0.81 -6.87
N PHE A 160 -4.18 -1.05 -7.52
CA PHE A 160 -4.00 -2.20 -8.39
C PHE A 160 -2.65 -2.88 -8.12
N ASN A 161 -2.67 -4.20 -7.96
CA ASN A 161 -1.44 -5.00 -7.90
C ASN A 161 -1.64 -6.33 -8.64
N ALA A 162 -0.74 -6.64 -9.56
CA ALA A 162 -0.69 -7.91 -10.27
C ALA A 162 0.76 -8.43 -10.39
N SER A 163 1.62 -8.07 -9.42
CA SER A 163 3.00 -8.55 -9.38
C SER A 163 3.05 -10.08 -9.31
N PRO A 164 3.94 -10.75 -10.08
CA PRO A 164 4.09 -12.19 -10.01
C PRO A 164 4.70 -12.62 -8.66
N PRO A 165 4.61 -13.91 -8.29
CA PRO A 165 5.32 -14.43 -7.13
C PRO A 165 6.83 -14.22 -7.29
N PRO A 166 7.57 -14.02 -6.18
CA PRO A 166 9.01 -13.88 -6.23
C PRO A 166 9.58 -15.11 -6.93
N SER A 167 10.35 -14.91 -7.99
CA SER A 167 11.04 -15.99 -8.67
C SER A 167 11.94 -16.69 -7.67
N SER A 168 11.70 -17.97 -7.38
CA SER A 168 12.61 -18.83 -6.61
C SER A 168 13.87 -19.18 -7.41
N ASN A 169 14.49 -18.17 -8.03
CA ASN A 169 15.82 -18.23 -8.61
C ASN A 169 16.70 -17.25 -7.83
N SER A 170 17.05 -17.62 -6.60
CA SER A 170 18.38 -17.34 -6.09
C SER A 170 19.21 -18.63 -6.16
N LYS A 171 19.42 -19.12 -7.40
CA LYS A 171 20.75 -19.65 -7.69
C LYS A 171 21.68 -18.48 -7.44
N GLY A 172 22.51 -18.58 -6.39
CA GLY A 172 23.66 -17.72 -6.27
C GLY A 172 24.45 -17.83 -7.58
N ASN A 173 24.48 -16.72 -8.32
CA ASN A 173 25.52 -16.44 -9.29
C ASN A 173 25.54 -14.93 -9.51
N GLU A 174 26.49 -14.30 -8.81
CA GLU A 174 27.46 -13.38 -9.41
C GLU A 174 26.92 -12.27 -10.32
N ASP A 175 26.18 -11.33 -9.75
CA ASP A 175 26.17 -9.92 -10.22
C ASP A 175 26.44 -8.93 -9.07
N SER A 176 26.89 -9.45 -7.92
CA SER A 176 27.34 -8.65 -6.77
C SER A 176 28.75 -8.07 -6.96
N GLY A 177 29.46 -8.42 -8.04
CA GLY A 177 30.83 -7.97 -8.29
C GLY A 177 30.91 -6.50 -8.73
N LEU A 178 30.06 -6.08 -9.67
CA LEU A 178 30.21 -4.75 -10.28
C LEU A 178 29.73 -3.60 -9.37
N LEU A 179 28.57 -3.71 -8.74
CA LEU A 179 28.05 -2.63 -7.89
C LEU A 179 28.78 -2.50 -6.55
N ALA A 180 29.25 -3.61 -5.97
CA ALA A 180 30.02 -3.59 -4.74
C ALA A 180 31.42 -3.02 -4.98
N GLU A 181 32.11 -3.45 -6.05
CA GLU A 181 33.45 -2.95 -6.38
C GLU A 181 33.46 -1.43 -6.68
N PHE A 182 32.42 -0.91 -7.32
CA PHE A 182 32.29 0.52 -7.62
C PHE A 182 32.00 1.38 -6.38
N GLY A 183 31.24 0.85 -5.40
CA GLY A 183 30.79 1.62 -4.23
C GLY A 183 31.94 2.14 -3.36
N TRP A 184 32.85 1.27 -2.92
CA TRP A 184 33.98 1.67 -2.07
C TRP A 184 35.12 2.34 -2.84
N LYS A 185 35.32 2.06 -4.14
CA LYS A 185 36.34 2.78 -4.93
C LYS A 185 35.95 4.26 -5.13
N ALA A 186 34.67 4.55 -5.38
CA ALA A 186 34.16 5.92 -5.44
C ALA A 186 34.24 6.62 -4.07
N VAL A 187 33.88 5.92 -2.99
CA VAL A 187 33.99 6.44 -1.62
C VAL A 187 35.45 6.70 -1.23
N ALA A 188 36.38 5.81 -1.59
CA ALA A 188 37.81 5.99 -1.33
C ALA A 188 38.43 7.14 -2.14
N LEU A 189 38.05 7.29 -3.41
CA LEU A 189 38.48 8.42 -4.25
C LEU A 189 37.94 9.76 -3.73
N GLY A 190 36.71 9.79 -3.22
CA GLY A 190 36.11 10.97 -2.58
C GLY A 190 36.76 11.34 -1.24
N CYS A 191 37.11 10.35 -0.41
CA CYS A 191 37.78 10.59 0.87
C CYS A 191 39.21 11.13 0.69
N GLY A 192 39.94 10.68 -0.33
CA GLY A 192 41.31 11.11 -0.59
C GLY A 192 41.43 12.59 -0.97
N CYS A 193 40.60 13.06 -1.91
CA CYS A 193 40.66 14.46 -2.37
C CYS A 193 40.04 15.44 -1.36
N GLY A 194 39.00 15.02 -0.63
CA GLY A 194 38.36 15.83 0.42
C GLY A 194 39.30 16.12 1.60
N PHE A 195 40.11 15.14 2.02
CA PHE A 195 41.06 15.34 3.12
C PHE A 195 42.21 16.29 2.72
N LEU A 196 42.76 16.16 1.52
CA LEU A 196 43.83 17.04 1.03
C LEU A 196 43.35 18.49 0.87
N LEU A 197 42.16 18.71 0.29
CA LEU A 197 41.58 20.05 0.19
C LEU A 197 41.27 20.63 1.57
N GLY A 198 40.74 19.82 2.49
CA GLY A 198 40.49 20.21 3.87
C GLY A 198 41.76 20.65 4.63
N VAL A 199 42.86 19.89 4.50
CA VAL A 199 44.14 20.23 5.13
C VAL A 199 44.76 21.48 4.51
N VAL A 200 44.70 21.66 3.19
CA VAL A 200 45.22 22.86 2.51
C VAL A 200 44.42 24.10 2.91
N ILE A 201 43.09 24.05 2.86
CA ILE A 201 42.24 25.16 3.28
C ILE A 201 42.42 25.44 4.78
N GLY A 202 42.49 24.40 5.61
CA GLY A 202 42.75 24.50 7.04
C GLY A 202 44.08 25.18 7.34
N ASN A 203 45.17 24.80 6.67
CA ASN A 203 46.48 25.44 6.81
C ASN A 203 46.49 26.89 6.33
N ILE A 204 45.80 27.22 5.22
CA ILE A 204 45.70 28.60 4.74
C ILE A 204 44.94 29.47 5.74
N VAL A 205 43.80 28.99 6.26
CA VAL A 205 42.99 29.71 7.25
C VAL A 205 43.77 29.87 8.55
N PHE A 206 44.40 28.81 9.05
CA PHE A 206 45.18 28.86 10.29
C PHE A 206 46.40 29.79 10.18
N ALA A 207 47.12 29.77 9.06
CA ALA A 207 48.23 30.68 8.80
C ALA A 207 47.77 32.14 8.74
N ARG A 208 46.65 32.44 8.06
CA ARG A 208 46.09 33.79 7.99
C ARG A 208 45.60 34.31 9.34
N THR A 209 44.97 33.44 10.13
CA THR A 209 44.52 33.80 11.49
C THR A 209 45.72 34.04 12.42
N CYS A 210 46.79 33.24 12.33
CA CYS A 210 48.03 33.46 13.06
C CYS A 210 48.76 34.75 12.63
N GLU A 211 48.83 35.06 11.34
CA GLU A 211 49.47 36.29 10.86
C GLU A 211 48.71 37.54 11.30
N TRP A 212 47.36 37.49 11.24
CA TRP A 212 46.50 38.54 11.78
C TRP A 212 46.67 38.70 13.29
N LEU A 213 46.69 37.61 14.06
CA LEU A 213 46.94 37.65 15.50
C LEU A 213 48.32 38.26 15.81
N MET A 214 49.38 37.86 15.10
CA MET A 214 50.72 38.40 15.31
C MET A 214 50.82 39.89 14.98
N ARG A 215 50.19 40.36 13.89
CA ARG A 215 50.13 41.81 13.58
C ARG A 215 49.37 42.58 14.65
N THR A 216 48.25 42.05 15.12
CA THR A 216 47.40 42.70 16.13
C THR A 216 48.09 42.78 17.49
N TYR A 217 48.74 41.69 17.93
CA TYR A 217 49.54 41.67 19.15
C TYR A 217 50.79 42.57 19.07
N ARG A 218 51.48 42.63 17.92
CA ARG A 218 52.66 43.48 17.73
C ARG A 218 52.31 44.97 17.75
N ILE A 219 51.16 45.37 17.18
CA ILE A 219 50.64 46.74 17.30
C ILE A 219 50.29 47.07 18.76
N ARG A 220 49.66 46.13 19.48
CA ARG A 220 49.26 46.31 20.88
C ARG A 220 50.45 46.36 21.86
N MET A 221 51.53 45.60 21.61
CA MET A 221 52.78 45.71 22.37
C MET A 221 53.55 47.00 22.08
N SER A 222 53.55 47.49 20.83
CA SER A 222 54.18 48.78 20.49
C SER A 222 53.49 49.95 21.20
N ARG A 223 52.14 49.98 21.21
CA ARG A 223 51.36 51.00 21.96
C ARG A 223 51.58 50.93 23.48
N ARG A 224 51.76 49.75 24.06
CA ARG A 224 52.07 49.58 25.51
C ARG A 224 53.49 50.02 25.89
N ARG A 225 54.47 50.00 24.97
CA ARG A 225 55.83 50.54 25.21
C ARG A 225 55.88 52.06 25.05
N MET A 226 55.03 52.65 24.20
CA MET A 226 54.94 54.10 24.03
C MET A 226 54.25 54.80 25.22
N MET A 227 53.23 54.17 25.81
CA MET A 227 52.53 54.69 27.01
C MET A 227 53.31 54.52 28.32
N ARG A 228 54.49 53.88 28.33
CA ARG A 228 55.40 53.77 29.49
C ARG A 228 56.59 54.73 29.42
N ARG A 229 56.62 55.64 28.44
CA ARG A 229 57.64 56.70 28.28
C ARG A 229 57.05 58.11 28.37
N ILE A 230 55.78 58.23 28.78
CA ILE A 230 55.09 59.50 29.03
C ILE A 230 54.39 59.38 30.38
N CYS A 231 55.20 59.42 31.44
CA CYS A 231 54.92 59.79 32.84
C CYS A 231 56.27 59.86 33.55
#